data_AF-A0A448MPY1-F1
#
_entry.id   AF-A0A448MPY1-F1
#
_cell.length_a   1.000
_cell.length_b   1.000
_cell.length_c   1.000
_cell.angle_alpha   90.00
_cell.angle_beta   90.00
_cell.angle_gamma   90.00
#
_symmetry.space_group_name_H-M   'P 1'
#
loop_
_entity.id
_entity.type
_entity.pdbx_description
1 polymer ?
#
loop_
_entity_poly.entity_id
_entity_poly.type
_entity_poly.pdbx_seq_one_letter_code
_entity_poly.pdbx_strand_id
1 'polypeptide(L)'
;MDKGFDTEGNFQGSTHNEWVQVVTLDKHPEIQKLTELSLLKIDAEGFDLNVLKGATNIINQYKPVIFIEAHPHKSEAILNYLNQLDYQCFWFISDRYQPNNYFNQEKTISGLDYNLACFHRTKTSTLPIETLAKPEMDLSQVPRLTYQN
;
A
#
# COMPACT_ATOMS: atom_id res chain seq x y z
N MET A 1 -19.10 -20.02 3.02
CA MET A 1 -18.32 -18.80 2.77
C MET A 1 -17.11 -19.21 1.95
N ASP A 2 -17.32 -19.76 0.75
CA ASP A 2 -16.32 -20.66 0.16
C ASP A 2 -15.61 -20.06 -1.06
N LYS A 3 -15.84 -18.76 -1.33
CA LYS A 3 -15.37 -18.07 -2.54
C LYS A 3 -14.78 -16.67 -2.28
N GLY A 4 -14.36 -16.39 -1.05
CA GLY A 4 -14.01 -15.03 -0.64
C GLY A 4 -15.25 -14.17 -0.43
N PHE A 5 -15.07 -13.03 0.23
CA PHE A 5 -16.12 -12.06 0.52
C PHE A 5 -15.75 -10.77 -0.19
N ASP A 6 -16.64 -10.28 -1.06
CA ASP A 6 -16.48 -8.97 -1.70
C ASP A 6 -17.01 -7.90 -0.73
N THR A 7 -16.10 -7.10 -0.17
CA THR A 7 -16.42 -6.00 0.74
C THR A 7 -16.64 -4.67 0.03
N GLU A 8 -16.45 -4.60 -1.29
CA GLU A 8 -16.62 -3.38 -2.08
C GLU A 8 -18.06 -3.21 -2.62
N GLY A 9 -18.88 -4.26 -2.54
CA GLY A 9 -20.31 -4.19 -2.82
C GLY A 9 -21.10 -3.44 -1.75
N ASN A 10 -22.30 -2.96 -2.09
CA ASN A 10 -23.20 -2.35 -1.11
C ASN A 10 -23.62 -3.40 -0.07
N PHE A 11 -23.08 -3.29 1.16
CA PHE A 11 -23.49 -4.12 2.28
C PHE A 11 -24.96 -3.84 2.62
N GLN A 12 -25.84 -4.83 2.39
CA GLN A 12 -27.29 -4.68 2.62
C GLN A 12 -27.71 -4.99 4.05
N GLY A 13 -26.77 -5.37 4.92
CA GLY A 13 -27.03 -5.64 6.34
C GLY A 13 -27.05 -4.37 7.21
N SER A 14 -27.35 -4.55 8.50
CA SER A 14 -27.26 -3.47 9.48
C SER A 14 -25.81 -3.07 9.74
N THR A 15 -25.52 -1.77 9.63
CA THR A 15 -24.22 -1.20 10.00
C THR A 15 -24.27 -0.65 11.41
N HIS A 16 -23.20 -0.86 12.19
CA HIS A 16 -23.01 -0.24 13.50
C HIS A 16 -21.63 0.42 13.54
N ASN A 17 -21.53 1.53 14.28
CA ASN A 17 -20.26 2.21 14.52
C ASN A 17 -19.73 1.83 15.90
N GLU A 18 -18.44 1.56 15.98
CA GLU A 18 -17.75 1.31 17.23
C GLU A 18 -16.49 2.16 17.34
N TRP A 19 -16.11 2.48 18.59
CA TRP A 19 -14.86 3.15 18.87
C TRP A 19 -13.77 2.11 19.06
N VAL A 20 -12.71 2.21 18.27
CA VAL A 20 -11.53 1.35 18.37
C VAL A 20 -10.37 2.10 18.99
N GLN A 21 -9.58 1.39 19.80
CA GLN A 21 -8.34 1.92 20.34
C GLN A 21 -7.26 1.88 19.26
N VAL A 22 -6.51 2.97 19.12
CA VAL A 22 -5.42 3.08 18.13
C VAL A 22 -4.09 3.23 18.86
N VAL A 23 -3.08 2.51 18.38
CA VAL A 23 -1.70 2.59 18.86
C VAL A 23 -0.76 2.82 17.69
N THR A 24 0.30 3.58 17.89
CA THR A 24 1.34 3.80 16.87
C THR A 24 2.24 2.57 16.80
N LEU A 25 2.74 2.23 15.60
CA LEU A 25 3.66 1.10 15.44
C LEU A 25 4.91 1.24 16.32
N ASP A 26 5.45 2.46 16.45
CA ASP A 26 6.61 2.76 17.30
C ASP A 26 6.37 2.48 18.80
N LYS A 27 5.11 2.44 19.26
CA LYS A 27 4.74 2.17 20.66
C LYS A 27 4.26 0.75 20.88
N HIS A 28 4.05 -0.03 19.82
CA HIS A 28 3.50 -1.37 19.95
C HIS A 28 4.57 -2.33 20.51
N PRO A 29 4.33 -3.01 21.66
CA PRO A 29 5.37 -3.82 22.32
C PRO A 29 5.97 -4.92 21.44
N GLU A 30 5.15 -5.59 20.63
CA GLU A 30 5.65 -6.64 19.73
C GLU A 30 6.49 -6.09 18.57
N ILE A 31 6.19 -4.85 18.13
CA ILE A 31 6.96 -4.20 17.07
C ILE A 31 8.33 -3.76 17.61
N GLN A 32 8.39 -3.30 18.85
CA GLN A 32 9.65 -2.93 19.51
C GLN A 32 10.59 -4.12 19.74
N LYS A 33 10.07 -5.35 19.73
CA LYS A 33 10.86 -6.59 19.87
C LYS A 33 11.44 -7.10 18.55
N LEU A 34 11.02 -6.53 17.40
CA LEU A 34 11.58 -6.92 16.12
C LEU A 34 13.09 -6.69 16.13
N THR A 35 13.84 -7.64 15.59
CA THR A 35 15.28 -7.51 15.35
C THR A 35 15.59 -7.11 13.90
N GLU A 36 14.62 -7.27 13.02
CA GLU A 36 14.68 -6.91 11.61
C GLU A 36 13.29 -6.53 11.08
N LEU A 37 13.26 -5.68 10.05
CA LEU A 37 12.05 -5.35 9.31
C LEU A 37 12.41 -5.08 7.85
N SER A 38 12.08 -6.02 6.96
CA SER A 38 12.42 -5.93 5.54
C SER A 38 11.34 -5.27 4.70
N LEU A 39 10.07 -5.44 5.09
CA LEU A 39 8.90 -4.96 4.37
C LEU A 39 7.84 -4.45 5.37
N LEU A 40 7.24 -3.30 5.06
CA LEU A 40 6.06 -2.77 5.75
C LEU A 40 4.94 -2.58 4.72
N LYS A 41 3.91 -3.44 4.76
CA LYS A 41 2.66 -3.24 4.01
C LYS A 41 1.76 -2.29 4.81
N ILE A 42 1.17 -1.32 4.13
CA ILE A 42 0.18 -0.40 4.70
C ILE A 42 -1.04 -0.41 3.79
N ASP A 43 -2.19 -0.70 4.41
CA ASP A 43 -3.50 -0.79 3.77
C ASP A 43 -4.52 -0.63 4.90
N ALA A 44 -4.74 0.63 5.29
CA ALA A 44 -5.45 0.97 6.52
C ALA A 44 -6.72 1.78 6.25
N GLU A 45 -7.35 1.57 5.09
CA GLU A 45 -8.65 2.14 4.71
C GLU A 45 -8.71 3.66 4.92
N GLY A 46 -7.65 4.37 4.50
CA GLY A 46 -7.52 5.82 4.61
C GLY A 46 -6.77 6.34 5.83
N PHE A 47 -6.28 5.49 6.73
CA PHE A 47 -5.38 5.86 7.84
C PHE A 47 -3.88 5.74 7.49
N ASP A 48 -3.53 5.53 6.22
CA ASP A 48 -2.20 5.11 5.77
C ASP A 48 -1.09 6.12 6.13
N LEU A 49 -1.35 7.42 5.96
CA LEU A 49 -0.41 8.47 6.37
C LEU A 49 -0.23 8.52 7.90
N ASN A 50 -1.28 8.22 8.67
CA ASN A 50 -1.20 8.15 10.12
C ASN A 50 -0.38 6.95 10.58
N VAL A 51 -0.51 5.81 9.89
CA VAL A 51 0.34 4.63 10.12
C VAL A 51 1.81 4.98 9.88
N LEU A 52 2.12 5.64 8.75
CA LEU A 52 3.48 6.11 8.44
C LEU A 52 4.05 7.00 9.56
N LYS A 53 3.28 8.02 9.99
CA LYS A 53 3.69 8.92 11.08
C LYS A 53 3.90 8.18 12.40
N GLY A 54 3.05 7.21 12.70
CA GLY A 54 3.16 6.35 13.89
C GLY A 54 4.28 5.30 13.83
N ALA A 55 4.98 5.19 12.71
CA ALA A 55 6.05 4.23 12.46
C ALA A 55 7.40 4.90 12.16
N THR A 56 7.54 6.19 12.46
CA THR A 56 8.72 6.99 12.11
C THR A 56 10.01 6.36 12.62
N ASN A 57 10.03 5.91 13.87
CA ASN A 57 11.24 5.37 14.49
C ASN A 57 11.65 4.04 13.85
N ILE A 58 10.70 3.11 13.67
CA ILE A 58 11.01 1.82 13.05
C ILE A 58 11.39 1.96 11.57
N ILE A 59 10.77 2.91 10.84
CA ILE A 59 11.10 3.19 9.44
C ILE A 59 12.52 3.72 9.34
N ASN A 60 12.92 4.64 10.22
CA ASN A 60 14.28 5.18 10.25
C ASN A 60 15.33 4.14 10.67
N GLN A 61 14.98 3.28 11.63
CA GLN A 61 15.88 2.24 12.15
C GLN A 61 16.15 1.15 11.11
N TYR A 62 15.10 0.55 10.54
CA TYR A 62 15.22 -0.63 9.70
C TYR A 62 15.23 -0.35 8.21
N LYS A 63 14.77 0.84 7.81
CA LYS A 63 14.66 1.27 6.41
C LYS A 63 13.96 0.22 5.54
N PRO A 64 12.79 -0.32 5.94
CA PRO A 64 12.13 -1.39 5.20
C PRO A 64 11.76 -0.93 3.79
N VAL A 65 11.51 -1.85 2.87
CA VAL A 65 10.69 -1.51 1.69
C VAL A 65 9.28 -1.21 2.22
N ILE A 66 8.63 -0.17 1.73
CA ILE A 66 7.26 0.19 2.12
C ILE A 66 6.36 -0.08 0.93
N PHE A 67 5.32 -0.88 1.11
CA PHE A 67 4.29 -1.10 0.10
C PHE A 67 2.97 -0.57 0.64
N ILE A 68 2.46 0.52 0.08
CA ILE A 68 1.37 1.31 0.67
C ILE A 68 0.27 1.55 -0.34
N GLU A 69 -0.99 1.34 0.07
CA GLU A 69 -2.14 1.77 -0.72
C GLU A 69 -2.12 3.31 -0.85
N ALA A 70 -2.25 3.81 -2.08
CA ALA A 70 -2.15 5.22 -2.36
C ALA A 70 -3.16 5.62 -3.43
N HIS A 71 -4.40 5.90 -3.00
CA HIS A 71 -5.38 6.49 -3.91
C HIS A 71 -4.85 7.81 -4.51
N PRO A 72 -5.08 8.08 -5.82
CA PRO A 72 -4.53 9.25 -6.50
C PRO A 72 -4.81 10.60 -5.82
N HIS A 73 -5.94 10.71 -5.12
CA HIS A 73 -6.33 11.94 -4.40
C HIS A 73 -5.66 12.12 -3.03
N LYS A 74 -5.00 11.08 -2.50
CA LYS A 74 -4.35 11.08 -1.17
C LYS A 74 -2.83 10.84 -1.26
N SER A 75 -2.32 10.47 -2.43
CA SER A 75 -0.94 10.04 -2.61
C SER A 75 0.08 11.16 -2.43
N GLU A 76 -0.27 12.43 -2.67
CA GLU A 76 0.67 13.54 -2.54
C GLU A 76 1.23 13.66 -1.12
N ALA A 77 0.37 13.57 -0.09
CA ALA A 77 0.81 13.66 1.30
C ALA A 77 1.69 12.46 1.71
N ILE A 78 1.38 11.26 1.19
CA ILE A 78 2.18 10.05 1.39
C ILE A 78 3.56 10.21 0.75
N LEU A 79 3.61 10.60 -0.53
CA LEU A 79 4.84 10.81 -1.29
C LEU A 79 5.73 11.88 -0.65
N ASN A 80 5.15 13.00 -0.24
CA ASN A 80 5.88 14.08 0.43
C ASN A 80 6.49 13.61 1.75
N TYR A 81 5.72 12.89 2.56
CA TYR A 81 6.21 12.36 3.84
C TYR A 81 7.32 11.32 3.64
N LEU A 82 7.15 10.38 2.71
CA LEU A 82 8.16 9.36 2.41
C LEU A 82 9.45 9.97 1.82
N ASN A 83 9.33 11.01 0.98
CA ASN A 83 10.50 11.72 0.48
C ASN A 83 11.29 12.42 1.61
N GLN A 84 10.62 12.93 2.65
CA GLN A 84 11.28 13.48 3.84
C GLN A 84 12.05 12.43 4.64
N LEU A 85 11.65 11.16 4.55
CA LEU A 85 12.34 10.02 5.16
C LEU A 85 13.39 9.39 4.24
N ASP A 86 13.76 10.07 3.15
CA ASP A 86 14.72 9.62 2.14
C ASP A 86 14.29 8.36 1.38
N TYR A 87 12.99 8.26 1.08
CA TYR A 87 12.44 7.22 0.21
C TYR A 87 12.17 7.73 -1.21
N GLN A 88 12.40 6.85 -2.18
CA GLN A 88 11.94 6.96 -3.55
C GLN A 88 10.79 5.97 -3.77
N CYS A 89 9.70 6.43 -4.37
CA CYS A 89 8.49 5.63 -4.56
C CYS A 89 8.23 5.35 -6.02
N PHE A 90 7.64 4.20 -6.30
CA PHE A 90 7.30 3.71 -7.63
C PHE A 90 5.83 3.27 -7.61
N TRP A 91 5.07 3.71 -8.60
CA TRP A 91 3.69 3.30 -8.78
C TRP A 91 3.62 1.81 -9.14
N PHE A 92 2.83 1.09 -8.36
CA PHE A 92 2.53 -0.32 -8.55
C PHE A 92 1.03 -0.42 -8.80
N ILE A 93 0.64 -0.35 -10.07
CA ILE A 93 -0.76 -0.33 -10.50
C ILE A 93 -1.09 -1.66 -11.17
N SER A 94 -2.12 -2.33 -10.67
CA SER A 94 -2.57 -3.64 -11.17
C SER A 94 -4.08 -3.67 -11.36
N ASP A 95 -4.55 -4.53 -12.26
CA ASP A 95 -5.96 -4.89 -12.31
C ASP A 95 -6.36 -5.65 -11.04
N ARG A 96 -7.50 -5.28 -10.46
CA ARG A 96 -8.11 -5.98 -9.30
C ARG A 96 -8.42 -7.45 -9.59
N TYR A 97 -8.65 -7.76 -10.86
CA TYR A 97 -8.94 -9.10 -11.32
C TYR A 97 -7.71 -9.71 -11.99
N GLN A 98 -7.40 -10.95 -11.62
CA GLN A 98 -6.43 -11.79 -12.29
C GLN A 98 -7.11 -13.07 -12.81
N PRO A 99 -6.92 -13.44 -14.10
CA PRO A 99 -7.51 -14.66 -14.67
C PRO A 99 -7.13 -15.94 -13.92
N ASN A 100 -5.94 -15.97 -13.32
CA ASN A 100 -5.39 -17.08 -12.53
C ASN A 100 -5.52 -16.86 -11.01
N ASN A 101 -6.59 -16.19 -10.56
CA ASN A 101 -6.82 -16.00 -9.12
C ASN A 101 -6.99 -17.34 -8.39
N TYR A 102 -6.67 -17.37 -7.09
CA TYR A 102 -6.64 -18.59 -6.26
C TYR A 102 -7.92 -19.44 -6.34
N PHE A 103 -9.08 -18.81 -6.49
CA PHE A 103 -10.38 -19.49 -6.54
C PHE A 103 -10.86 -19.81 -7.97
N ASN A 104 -10.03 -19.55 -8.99
CA ASN A 104 -10.38 -19.64 -10.42
C ASN A 104 -11.76 -19.01 -10.74
N GLN A 105 -12.09 -17.91 -10.06
CA GLN A 105 -13.35 -17.22 -10.31
C GLN A 105 -13.24 -16.40 -11.61
N GLU A 106 -14.35 -16.32 -12.33
CA GLU A 106 -14.48 -15.38 -13.45
C GLU A 106 -14.50 -13.93 -12.94
N LYS A 107 -14.25 -12.98 -13.85
CA LYS A 107 -14.19 -11.56 -13.48
C LYS A 107 -15.55 -11.06 -13.01
N THR A 108 -15.65 -10.78 -11.72
CA THR A 108 -16.84 -10.16 -11.11
C THR A 108 -16.69 -8.68 -10.83
N ILE A 109 -15.45 -8.18 -10.71
CA ILE A 109 -15.14 -6.78 -10.38
C ILE A 109 -14.17 -6.20 -11.42
N SER A 110 -14.42 -4.95 -11.81
CA SER A 110 -13.52 -4.14 -12.63
C SER A 110 -12.92 -3.02 -11.80
N GLY A 111 -11.64 -2.71 -12.00
CA GLY A 111 -10.99 -1.60 -11.33
C GLY A 111 -9.49 -1.81 -11.30
N LEU A 112 -8.80 -0.76 -10.88
CA LEU A 112 -7.36 -0.75 -10.67
C LEU A 112 -7.09 -0.56 -9.19
N ASP A 113 -6.10 -1.27 -8.68
CA ASP A 113 -5.51 -0.98 -7.38
C ASP A 113 -4.28 -0.10 -7.56
N TYR A 114 -4.22 0.95 -6.76
CA TYR A 114 -3.15 1.94 -6.79
C TYR A 114 -2.32 1.80 -5.53
N ASN A 115 -1.13 1.22 -5.68
CA ASN A 115 -0.16 1.10 -4.60
C ASN A 115 1.13 1.85 -4.97
N LEU A 116 1.92 2.17 -3.95
CA LEU A 116 3.29 2.61 -4.10
C LEU A 116 4.22 1.57 -3.48
N ALA A 117 5.27 1.22 -4.22
CA ALA A 117 6.43 0.52 -3.69
C ALA A 117 7.55 1.54 -3.46
N CYS A 118 7.93 1.73 -2.21
CA CYS A 118 8.87 2.76 -1.80
C CYS A 118 10.13 2.14 -1.18
N PHE A 119 11.28 2.59 -1.67
CA PHE A 119 12.60 2.13 -1.27
C PHE A 119 13.36 3.30 -0.65
N HIS A 120 13.95 3.11 0.53
CA HIS A 120 14.92 4.06 1.05
C HIS A 120 16.05 4.22 0.02
N ARG A 121 16.61 5.43 -0.20
CA ARG A 121 17.60 5.67 -1.27
C ARG A 121 18.88 4.84 -1.15
N THR A 122 19.14 4.28 0.03
CA THR A 122 20.23 3.31 0.25
C THR A 122 19.93 1.90 -0.25
N LYS A 123 18.73 1.63 -0.77
CA LYS A 123 18.29 0.36 -1.33
C LYS A 123 18.05 0.50 -2.83
N THR A 124 18.45 -0.51 -3.59
CA THR A 124 18.20 -0.57 -5.03
C THR A 124 16.79 -1.07 -5.30
N SER A 125 16.00 -0.30 -6.05
CA SER A 125 14.73 -0.76 -6.60
C SER A 125 14.98 -1.65 -7.81
N THR A 126 14.23 -2.74 -7.93
CA THR A 126 14.18 -3.56 -9.15
C THR A 126 13.02 -3.15 -10.08
N LEU A 127 12.25 -2.13 -9.70
CA LEU A 127 11.10 -1.67 -10.48
C LEU A 127 11.53 -0.77 -11.64
N PRO A 128 10.78 -0.80 -12.76
CA PRO A 128 11.12 0.00 -13.93
C PRO A 128 11.06 1.50 -13.66
N ILE A 129 11.98 2.27 -14.25
CA ILE A 129 12.13 3.72 -14.00
C ILE A 129 10.90 4.52 -14.43
N GLU A 130 10.14 4.02 -15.40
CA GLU A 130 8.90 4.59 -15.87
C GLU A 130 7.77 4.52 -14.83
N THR A 131 7.91 3.67 -13.81
CA THR A 131 6.99 3.64 -12.66
C THR A 131 7.38 4.61 -11.55
N LEU A 132 8.55 5.26 -11.62
CA LEU A 132 9.01 6.19 -10.59
C LEU A 132 8.01 7.33 -10.39
N ALA A 133 7.48 7.47 -9.18
CA ALA A 133 6.51 8.51 -8.84
C ALA A 133 7.14 9.90 -8.98
N LYS A 134 6.47 10.78 -9.73
CA LYS A 134 6.84 12.18 -9.93
C LYS A 134 5.65 13.06 -9.57
N PRO A 135 5.89 14.31 -9.14
CA PRO A 135 4.82 15.30 -9.01
C PRO A 135 4.02 15.39 -10.31
N GLU A 136 2.70 15.50 -10.20
CA GLU A 136 1.78 15.72 -11.33
C GLU A 136 1.83 14.63 -12.42
N MET A 137 2.31 13.43 -12.10
CA MET A 137 2.35 12.32 -13.03
C MET A 137 0.94 11.89 -13.45
N ASP A 138 0.71 11.78 -14.77
CA ASP A 138 -0.48 11.14 -15.31
C ASP A 138 -0.41 9.62 -15.10
N LEU A 139 -1.18 9.12 -14.13
CA LEU A 139 -1.19 7.70 -13.76
C LEU A 139 -1.71 6.80 -14.87
N SER A 140 -2.41 7.33 -15.88
CA SER A 140 -2.83 6.55 -17.04
C SER A 140 -1.66 6.09 -17.92
N GLN A 141 -0.51 6.76 -17.80
CA GLN A 141 0.72 6.46 -18.54
C GLN A 141 1.66 5.51 -17.79
N VAL A 142 1.40 5.24 -16.51
CA VAL A 142 2.19 4.30 -15.73
C VAL A 142 1.93 2.89 -16.26
N PRO A 143 2.99 2.10 -16.57
CA PRO A 143 2.79 0.73 -17.02
C PRO A 143 2.02 -0.09 -15.99
N ARG A 144 0.97 -0.76 -16.47
CA ARG A 144 0.21 -1.68 -15.63
C ARG A 144 1.00 -2.96 -15.46
N LEU A 145 1.07 -3.42 -14.21
CA LEU A 145 1.62 -4.72 -13.89
C LEU A 145 0.56 -5.76 -14.24
N THR A 146 0.83 -6.48 -15.32
CA THR A 146 -0.01 -7.57 -15.80
C THR A 146 0.70 -8.87 -15.51
N TYR A 147 -0.04 -9.89 -15.07
CA TYR A 147 0.51 -11.23 -14.97
C TYR A 147 0.89 -11.70 -16.38
N GLN A 148 2.17 -11.93 -16.61
CA GLN A 148 2.67 -12.57 -17.83
C GLN A 148 2.83 -14.06 -17.56
N ASN A 149 2.19 -14.89 -18.37
CA ASN A 149 2.30 -16.36 -18.32
C ASN A 149 3.71 -16.83 -18.64
#